data_AF-A0A8T0EJU1-F1
#
_entry.id   AF-A0A8T0EJU1-F1
#
_cell.length_a   1.000
_cell.length_b   1.000
_cell.length_c   1.000
_cell.angle_alpha   90.00
_cell.angle_beta   90.00
_cell.angle_gamma   90.00
#
_symmetry.space_group_name_H-M   'P 1'
#
loop_
_entity.id
_entity.type
_entity.pdbx_description
1 polymer ?
#
loop_
_entity_poly.entity_id
_entity_poly.type
_entity_poly.pdbx_seq_one_letter_code
_entity_poly.pdbx_strand_id
1 'polypeptide(L)'
;MHVKIFFTESRSLPSAERAGTPPPRGQTALPALRPIRESEANQQVNNKHPGTALECALKLFCKSNVEITARVLRHFVSDPMELYCVQGRRHRPFVILVFFFFVVCLVSTAPISDLTRRISDECDWFGSGLEDTSSPTIGVQSVYLRCREGKIRWEYPRGALRVVLRIGHFHKDFQGCLKVSANSSGASLYLEGHKKLHLLYRNNNSVNSQQCFRSIGGHVALFLEAHAPSELLKKDLFELMYDLEPIQPKSFSECRPCTDRELIYAFCTSDFVARGSIFSLHQNEHFQRTELTITASEIIRDSVPRVFSEGLSPLNKKIAWKGVVHRPQHCGTKTGSGEFIFFGRWRLGDPILRCAPRWTEWKKVRRKATFSENVDCVLE
;
A
#
# COMPACT_ATOMS: atom_id res chain seq x y z
N MET A 1 45.88 -35.82 35.90
CA MET A 1 45.20 -34.98 36.90
C MET A 1 43.82 -34.65 36.32
N HIS A 2 42.75 -35.36 36.68
CA HIS A 2 41.82 -35.05 37.80
C HIS A 2 41.23 -33.62 37.62
N VAL A 3 39.91 -33.33 37.49
CA VAL A 3 38.68 -33.93 38.06
C VAL A 3 37.40 -33.48 37.29
N LYS A 4 36.49 -34.46 37.14
CA LYS A 4 34.99 -34.51 37.14
C LYS A 4 34.06 -33.26 37.07
N ILE A 5 33.10 -33.35 36.12
CA ILE A 5 31.61 -33.49 36.22
C ILE A 5 30.83 -32.60 37.21
N PHE A 6 29.73 -31.95 36.75
CA PHE A 6 28.35 -32.14 37.27
C PHE A 6 27.27 -31.73 36.24
N PHE A 7 26.51 -32.73 35.77
CA PHE A 7 25.12 -32.60 35.34
C PHE A 7 24.24 -32.80 36.57
N THR A 8 23.13 -32.05 36.70
CA THR A 8 22.01 -32.46 37.57
C THR A 8 20.69 -32.25 36.83
N GLU A 9 19.88 -33.32 36.88
CA GLU A 9 18.54 -33.44 36.33
C GLU A 9 17.58 -33.79 37.47
N SER A 10 16.35 -33.25 37.38
CA SER A 10 15.09 -33.68 38.02
C SER A 10 14.94 -33.60 39.55
N ARG A 11 13.84 -32.98 40.01
CA ARG A 11 12.71 -33.71 40.65
C ARG A 11 11.53 -32.80 41.04
N SER A 12 10.37 -33.41 40.93
CA SER A 12 9.00 -33.02 41.27
C SER A 12 8.67 -33.09 42.77
N LEU A 13 7.82 -32.14 43.24
CA LEU A 13 6.70 -32.21 44.23
C LEU A 13 6.90 -32.89 45.62
N PRO A 14 6.28 -32.39 46.71
CA PRO A 14 4.83 -32.56 46.96
C PRO A 14 4.08 -31.46 47.77
N SER A 15 2.76 -31.65 47.84
CA SER A 15 1.68 -30.91 48.54
C SER A 15 1.66 -31.00 50.07
N ALA A 16 1.00 -30.04 50.75
CA ALA A 16 0.03 -30.20 51.88
C ALA A 16 -0.38 -28.80 52.43
N GLU A 17 -1.68 -28.42 52.42
CA GLU A 17 -2.64 -28.28 53.56
C GLU A 17 -2.38 -27.07 54.50
N ARG A 18 -3.35 -26.36 55.12
CA ARG A 18 -4.82 -26.21 55.13
C ARG A 18 -5.12 -25.09 56.19
N ALA A 19 -6.33 -24.49 56.14
CA ALA A 19 -7.03 -23.61 57.11
C ALA A 19 -7.04 -22.12 56.75
N GLY A 20 -8.13 -21.34 56.80
CA GLY A 20 -9.54 -21.55 57.16
C GLY A 20 -10.28 -20.18 57.12
N THR A 21 -11.30 -20.09 56.24
CA THR A 21 -12.61 -19.36 56.25
C THR A 21 -13.03 -18.40 57.42
N PRO A 22 -14.13 -17.59 57.33
CA PRO A 22 -14.77 -16.78 56.24
C PRO A 22 -15.36 -15.39 56.75
N PRO A 23 -16.51 -14.80 56.28
CA PRO A 23 -16.63 -13.55 55.51
C PRO A 23 -17.54 -12.46 56.21
N PRO A 24 -18.12 -11.41 55.55
CA PRO A 24 -19.32 -11.57 54.69
C PRO A 24 -19.64 -10.51 53.57
N ARG A 25 -20.45 -10.99 52.61
CA ARG A 25 -21.67 -10.42 51.95
C ARG A 25 -21.66 -9.18 51.01
N GLY A 26 -22.33 -9.39 49.86
CA GLY A 26 -23.04 -8.34 49.09
C GLY A 26 -23.16 -8.61 47.57
N GLN A 27 -23.78 -9.72 47.14
CA GLN A 27 -24.97 -9.78 46.28
C GLN A 27 -25.14 -8.71 45.18
N THR A 28 -25.11 -9.10 43.90
CA THR A 28 -26.29 -9.12 43.01
C THR A 28 -26.00 -9.86 41.70
N ALA A 29 -26.84 -10.82 41.36
CA ALA A 29 -26.87 -11.53 40.08
C ALA A 29 -28.07 -11.05 39.26
N LEU A 30 -27.91 -10.92 37.95
CA LEU A 30 -28.97 -10.76 36.96
C LEU A 30 -28.77 -11.79 35.83
N PRO A 31 -29.86 -12.27 35.19
CA PRO A 31 -29.93 -13.60 34.62
C PRO A 31 -29.50 -13.72 33.15
N ALA A 32 -29.18 -14.95 32.79
CA ALA A 32 -28.87 -15.44 31.47
C ALA A 32 -30.04 -15.30 30.47
N LEU A 33 -29.72 -14.81 29.26
CA LEU A 33 -30.60 -14.85 28.09
C LEU A 33 -30.33 -16.12 27.28
N ARG A 34 -31.43 -16.82 26.93
CA ARG A 34 -31.48 -18.01 26.07
C ARG A 34 -31.11 -17.67 24.62
N PRO A 35 -30.57 -18.61 23.84
CA PRO A 35 -30.42 -18.46 22.40
C PRO A 35 -31.75 -18.77 21.68
N ILE A 36 -32.14 -17.88 20.77
CA ILE A 36 -33.24 -18.08 19.82
C ILE A 36 -32.71 -18.91 18.64
N ARG A 37 -33.56 -19.87 18.25
CA ARG A 37 -33.37 -20.89 17.22
C ARG A 37 -34.19 -20.45 16.00
N GLU A 38 -33.53 -20.15 14.88
CA GLU A 38 -34.16 -20.03 13.54
C GLU A 38 -33.32 -20.92 12.62
N SER A 39 -33.76 -22.16 12.40
CA SER A 39 -34.59 -22.62 11.28
C SER A 39 -33.87 -22.56 9.94
N GLU A 40 -33.29 -23.73 9.63
CA GLU A 40 -32.85 -24.15 8.31
C GLU A 40 -34.03 -24.10 7.32
N ALA A 41 -33.85 -23.39 6.20
CA ALA A 41 -34.62 -23.61 4.98
C ALA A 41 -33.66 -24.13 3.91
N ASN A 42 -33.66 -25.45 3.82
CA ASN A 42 -32.99 -26.25 2.82
C ASN A 42 -33.84 -26.22 1.55
N GLN A 43 -33.31 -25.73 0.42
CA GLN A 43 -33.91 -26.05 -0.88
C GLN A 43 -32.81 -26.42 -1.88
N GLN A 44 -32.84 -27.70 -2.19
CA GLN A 44 -31.93 -28.44 -3.04
C GLN A 44 -32.44 -28.43 -4.48
N VAL A 45 -31.49 -28.31 -5.40
CA VAL A 45 -31.47 -28.86 -6.77
C VAL A 45 -32.42 -28.26 -7.81
N ASN A 46 -31.84 -27.58 -8.81
CA ASN A 46 -31.92 -28.10 -10.18
C ASN A 46 -30.78 -27.64 -11.08
N ASN A 47 -29.96 -28.63 -11.48
CA ASN A 47 -28.97 -28.53 -12.54
C ASN A 47 -29.67 -28.38 -13.90
N LYS A 48 -29.35 -27.33 -14.65
CA LYS A 48 -29.46 -27.33 -16.12
C LYS A 48 -28.56 -26.25 -16.74
N HIS A 49 -27.38 -26.66 -17.18
CA HIS A 49 -26.72 -26.12 -18.37
C HIS A 49 -27.03 -27.09 -19.52
N PRO A 50 -27.16 -26.64 -20.79
CA PRO A 50 -26.11 -25.84 -21.45
C PRO A 50 -26.62 -24.77 -22.44
N GLY A 51 -25.70 -23.85 -22.81
CA GLY A 51 -25.72 -23.17 -24.10
C GLY A 51 -26.38 -21.79 -24.14
N THR A 52 -25.69 -20.85 -24.80
CA THR A 52 -26.18 -19.54 -25.31
C THR A 52 -26.36 -18.40 -24.30
N ALA A 53 -25.26 -17.93 -23.72
CA ALA A 53 -25.20 -16.63 -23.02
C ALA A 53 -24.15 -15.65 -23.60
N LEU A 54 -23.57 -15.96 -24.78
CA LEU A 54 -22.62 -15.08 -25.48
C LEU A 54 -23.25 -14.33 -26.68
N GLU A 55 -24.53 -14.57 -26.99
CA GLU A 55 -25.21 -13.96 -28.15
C GLU A 55 -26.20 -12.84 -27.79
N CYS A 56 -26.49 -12.59 -26.51
CA CYS A 56 -27.36 -11.49 -26.07
C CYS A 56 -26.62 -10.24 -25.55
N ALA A 57 -25.31 -10.31 -25.28
CA ALA A 57 -24.53 -9.15 -24.83
C ALA A 57 -24.04 -8.25 -25.99
N LEU A 58 -23.98 -8.77 -27.22
CA LEU A 58 -23.51 -8.04 -28.42
C LEU A 58 -24.62 -7.27 -29.16
N LYS A 59 -25.90 -7.44 -28.80
CA LYS A 59 -27.04 -6.72 -29.43
C LYS A 59 -27.53 -5.48 -28.66
N LEU A 60 -27.02 -5.24 -27.45
CA LEU A 60 -27.37 -4.04 -26.66
C LEU A 60 -26.31 -2.92 -26.74
N PHE A 61 -25.11 -3.20 -27.28
CA PHE A 61 -24.07 -2.19 -27.49
C PHE A 61 -24.13 -1.47 -28.85
N CYS A 62 -24.93 -1.95 -29.81
CA CYS A 62 -25.04 -1.34 -31.14
C CYS A 62 -26.23 -0.38 -31.32
N LYS A 63 -27.01 -0.11 -30.27
CA LYS A 63 -28.23 0.73 -30.37
C LYS A 63 -28.17 2.08 -29.65
N SER A 64 -27.05 2.44 -29.01
CA SER A 64 -26.92 3.70 -28.28
C SER A 64 -25.87 4.69 -28.83
N ASN A 65 -25.12 4.32 -29.88
CA ASN A 65 -24.06 5.17 -30.46
C ASN A 65 -24.40 5.76 -31.83
N VAL A 66 -25.65 5.68 -32.28
CA VAL A 66 -26.11 6.27 -33.56
C VAL A 66 -27.01 7.48 -33.37
N GLU A 67 -27.38 7.85 -32.13
CA GLU A 67 -28.33 8.94 -31.86
C GLU A 67 -27.70 10.26 -31.39
N ILE A 68 -26.37 10.31 -31.19
CA ILE A 68 -25.67 11.53 -30.70
C ILE A 68 -24.97 12.30 -31.83
N THR A 69 -24.67 11.68 -32.97
CA THR A 69 -24.11 12.36 -34.15
C THR A 69 -25.15 13.07 -35.04
N ALA A 70 -26.45 12.90 -34.78
CA ALA A 70 -27.54 13.54 -35.53
C ALA A 70 -28.06 14.87 -34.93
N ARG A 71 -27.44 15.36 -33.85
CA ARG A 71 -27.85 16.61 -33.16
C ARG A 71 -26.89 17.79 -33.33
N VAL A 72 -25.71 17.57 -33.94
CA VAL A 72 -24.70 18.62 -34.17
C VAL A 72 -24.66 19.11 -35.63
N LEU A 73 -25.23 18.35 -36.58
CA LEU A 73 -25.29 18.72 -38.01
C LEU A 73 -26.58 19.44 -38.43
N ARG A 74 -27.27 20.13 -37.50
CA ARG A 74 -28.53 20.84 -37.78
C ARG A 74 -28.45 22.36 -37.69
N HIS A 75 -27.23 22.92 -37.63
CA HIS A 75 -27.02 24.36 -37.51
C HIS A 75 -26.31 25.04 -38.70
N PHE A 76 -26.02 24.30 -39.77
CA PHE A 76 -25.50 24.88 -41.00
C PHE A 76 -26.22 24.27 -42.20
N VAL A 77 -26.65 25.17 -43.10
CA VAL A 77 -27.28 24.96 -44.41
C VAL A 77 -28.81 24.90 -44.38
N SER A 78 -29.37 26.08 -44.67
CA SER A 78 -30.75 26.32 -45.05
C SER A 78 -31.04 25.79 -46.47
N ASP A 79 -32.17 25.10 -46.57
CA ASP A 79 -33.06 24.89 -47.72
C ASP A 79 -32.61 24.16 -49.01
N PRO A 80 -33.59 23.49 -49.69
CA PRO A 80 -33.36 22.33 -50.54
C PRO A 80 -33.56 22.64 -52.03
N MET A 81 -32.86 21.94 -52.92
CA MET A 81 -33.29 21.84 -54.32
C MET A 81 -32.71 20.61 -55.03
N GLU A 82 -33.64 19.73 -55.40
CA GLU A 82 -33.70 18.92 -56.62
C GLU A 82 -32.44 18.18 -57.09
N LEU A 83 -32.39 16.87 -56.77
CA LEU A 83 -31.63 15.91 -57.57
C LEU A 83 -32.30 15.73 -58.94
N TYR A 84 -31.79 16.42 -59.95
CA TYR A 84 -31.93 15.98 -61.34
C TYR A 84 -30.99 14.80 -61.58
N CYS A 85 -31.55 13.66 -62.00
CA CYS A 85 -30.80 12.60 -62.64
C CYS A 85 -30.19 13.13 -63.94
N VAL A 86 -28.89 13.39 -63.96
CA VAL A 86 -28.13 13.58 -65.20
C VAL A 86 -27.23 12.39 -65.44
N GLN A 87 -27.53 11.79 -66.58
CA GLN A 87 -27.00 10.63 -67.24
C GLN A 87 -25.49 10.79 -67.56
N GLY A 88 -24.71 9.78 -67.17
CA GLY A 88 -23.49 9.34 -67.87
C GLY A 88 -22.27 10.27 -67.87
N ARG A 89 -21.25 9.90 -67.09
CA ARG A 89 -19.84 9.95 -67.53
C ARG A 89 -18.97 9.12 -66.59
N ARG A 90 -18.06 8.32 -67.17
CA ARG A 90 -17.07 7.47 -66.47
C ARG A 90 -16.27 8.28 -65.45
N HIS A 91 -16.53 8.07 -64.16
CA HIS A 91 -15.71 8.62 -63.07
C HIS A 91 -14.53 7.70 -62.80
N ARG A 92 -13.32 8.27 -62.83
CA ARG A 92 -12.05 7.58 -62.58
C ARG A 92 -11.95 7.18 -61.09
N PRO A 93 -11.62 5.91 -60.77
CA PRO A 93 -11.57 5.39 -59.39
C PRO A 93 -10.52 6.08 -58.49
N PHE A 94 -9.61 6.85 -59.10
CA PHE A 94 -8.52 7.53 -58.41
C PHE A 94 -8.98 8.70 -57.53
N VAL A 95 -10.04 9.42 -57.92
CA VAL A 95 -10.48 10.63 -57.21
C VAL A 95 -11.18 10.29 -55.89
N ILE A 96 -11.92 9.18 -55.86
CA ILE A 96 -12.62 8.69 -54.66
C ILE A 96 -11.62 8.17 -53.62
N LEU A 97 -10.55 7.52 -54.08
CA LEU A 97 -9.53 6.94 -53.20
C LEU A 97 -8.67 8.02 -52.51
N VAL A 98 -8.35 9.10 -53.24
CA VAL A 98 -7.62 10.25 -52.69
C VAL A 98 -8.46 11.00 -51.65
N PHE A 99 -9.77 11.13 -51.87
CA PHE A 99 -10.67 11.78 -50.91
C PHE A 99 -10.80 10.97 -49.61
N PHE A 100 -10.92 9.64 -49.72
CA PHE A 100 -10.91 8.76 -48.55
C PHE A 100 -9.58 8.83 -47.77
N PHE A 101 -8.44 8.89 -48.47
CA PHE A 101 -7.14 9.01 -47.82
C PHE A 101 -6.99 10.33 -47.05
N PHE A 102 -7.46 11.44 -47.63
CA PHE A 102 -7.43 12.76 -46.97
C PHE A 102 -8.30 12.82 -45.71
N VAL A 103 -9.48 12.19 -45.72
CA VAL A 103 -10.37 12.14 -44.54
C VAL A 103 -9.76 11.27 -43.43
N VAL A 104 -9.13 10.13 -43.77
CA VAL A 104 -8.45 9.27 -42.78
C VAL A 104 -7.23 9.96 -42.16
N CYS A 105 -6.47 10.72 -42.94
CA CYS A 105 -5.34 11.53 -42.42
C CYS A 105 -5.80 12.68 -41.51
N LEU A 106 -6.95 13.31 -41.79
CA LEU A 106 -7.48 14.40 -40.94
C LEU A 106 -8.02 13.89 -39.60
N VAL A 107 -8.55 12.67 -39.52
CA VAL A 107 -8.99 12.05 -38.25
C VAL A 107 -7.80 11.55 -37.43
N SER A 108 -6.66 11.25 -38.07
CA SER A 108 -5.47 10.70 -37.41
C SER A 108 -4.51 11.75 -36.81
N THR A 109 -4.82 13.04 -36.94
CA THR A 109 -3.96 14.14 -36.46
C THR A 109 -4.58 15.00 -35.35
N ALA A 110 -5.71 14.57 -34.76
CA ALA A 110 -6.18 15.18 -33.52
C ALA A 110 -5.26 14.74 -32.36
N PRO A 111 -4.56 15.67 -31.66
CA PRO A 111 -3.87 15.30 -30.44
C PRO A 111 -4.94 14.86 -29.44
N ILE A 112 -4.92 13.57 -29.10
CA ILE A 112 -5.68 13.05 -27.96
C ILE A 112 -5.07 13.72 -26.74
N SER A 113 -5.61 14.89 -26.42
CA SER A 113 -5.38 15.55 -25.15
C SER A 113 -6.01 14.63 -24.12
N ASP A 114 -5.14 13.96 -23.39
CA ASP A 114 -5.40 12.92 -22.41
C ASP A 114 -6.29 13.48 -21.29
N LEU A 115 -7.59 13.60 -21.53
CA LEU A 115 -8.59 13.78 -20.47
C LEU A 115 -8.96 12.42 -19.90
N THR A 116 -7.96 11.60 -19.59
CA THR A 116 -8.12 10.65 -18.51
C THR A 116 -8.01 11.45 -17.21
N ARG A 117 -9.16 11.77 -16.63
CA ARG A 117 -9.25 11.97 -15.19
C ARG A 117 -8.85 10.64 -14.57
N ARG A 118 -7.54 10.41 -14.43
CA ARG A 118 -6.97 9.23 -13.79
C ARG A 118 -7.56 9.18 -12.38
N ILE A 119 -8.50 8.27 -12.17
CA ILE A 119 -8.69 7.72 -10.84
C ILE A 119 -7.41 6.94 -10.61
N SER A 120 -6.38 7.61 -10.10
CA SER A 120 -5.09 6.99 -9.82
C SER A 120 -5.33 5.92 -8.77
N ASP A 121 -5.21 4.67 -9.18
CA ASP A 121 -4.75 3.57 -8.31
C ASP A 121 -3.24 3.73 -7.99
N GLU A 122 -2.66 4.87 -8.33
CA GLU A 122 -1.33 5.30 -7.93
C GLU A 122 -1.37 5.72 -6.46
N CYS A 123 -0.63 4.96 -5.66
CA CYS A 123 -0.53 5.16 -4.22
C CYS A 123 0.25 6.43 -3.85
N ASP A 124 1.05 6.91 -4.80
CA ASP A 124 1.82 8.12 -4.70
C ASP A 124 1.11 9.25 -5.43
N TRP A 125 1.17 10.45 -4.85
CA TRP A 125 0.69 11.66 -5.46
C TRP A 125 1.83 12.66 -5.64
N PHE A 126 1.94 13.18 -6.86
CA PHE A 126 2.89 14.21 -7.24
C PHE A 126 2.11 15.39 -7.82
N GLY A 127 2.40 16.59 -7.35
CA GLY A 127 1.77 17.81 -7.88
C GLY A 127 2.59 19.05 -7.62
N SER A 128 2.29 20.12 -8.37
CA SER A 128 2.93 21.42 -8.24
C SER A 128 1.91 22.52 -7.95
N GLY A 129 2.25 23.45 -7.06
CA GLY A 129 1.43 24.65 -6.84
C GLY A 129 1.54 25.70 -7.96
N LEU A 130 2.40 25.47 -8.97
CA LEU A 130 2.59 26.37 -10.12
C LEU A 130 1.74 26.00 -11.35
N GLU A 131 0.90 24.97 -11.28
CA GLU A 131 0.09 24.55 -12.43
C GLU A 131 -1.01 25.59 -12.74
N ASP A 132 -0.73 26.41 -13.75
CA ASP A 132 -1.60 27.47 -14.27
C ASP A 132 -2.60 26.87 -15.28
N THR A 133 -3.84 26.62 -14.84
CA THR A 133 -4.96 26.37 -15.76
C THR A 133 -6.12 27.31 -15.43
N SER A 134 -6.05 28.50 -16.06
CA SER A 134 -7.18 29.40 -16.38
C SER A 134 -8.24 29.67 -15.30
N SER A 135 -7.87 29.54 -14.02
CA SER A 135 -8.66 30.04 -12.90
C SER A 135 -7.74 30.33 -11.72
N PRO A 136 -7.87 31.47 -11.04
CA PRO A 136 -7.24 31.67 -9.75
C PRO A 136 -8.03 30.80 -8.77
N THR A 137 -7.75 29.49 -8.73
CA THR A 137 -8.34 28.63 -7.72
C THR A 137 -7.61 28.91 -6.41
N ILE A 138 -8.03 30.03 -5.79
CA ILE A 138 -8.01 30.25 -4.35
C ILE A 138 -8.92 29.15 -3.77
N GLY A 139 -8.44 27.91 -3.76
CA GLY A 139 -9.25 26.73 -3.51
C GLY A 139 -8.41 25.58 -2.97
N VAL A 140 -9.08 24.69 -2.24
CA VAL A 140 -8.44 23.52 -1.65
C VAL A 140 -8.49 22.37 -2.66
N GLN A 141 -7.34 21.97 -3.21
CA GLN A 141 -7.27 20.80 -4.09
C GLN A 141 -7.49 19.52 -3.27
N SER A 142 -8.34 18.60 -3.73
CA SER A 142 -8.59 17.34 -3.01
C SER A 142 -7.98 16.13 -3.72
N VAL A 143 -7.22 15.33 -2.97
CA VAL A 143 -6.56 14.09 -3.42
C VAL A 143 -7.14 12.91 -2.64
N TYR A 144 -7.44 11.81 -3.30
CA TYR A 144 -8.06 10.64 -2.68
C TYR A 144 -7.17 9.41 -2.88
N LEU A 145 -6.49 8.97 -1.82
CA LEU A 145 -5.58 7.83 -1.86
C LEU A 145 -6.22 6.62 -1.17
N ARG A 146 -6.15 5.45 -1.82
CA ARG A 146 -6.79 4.20 -1.37
C ARG A 146 -5.81 3.11 -0.95
N CYS A 147 -4.52 3.41 -1.02
CA CYS A 147 -3.47 2.45 -0.77
C CYS A 147 -3.14 2.33 0.71
N ARG A 148 -2.47 1.22 1.05
CA ARG A 148 -1.98 0.97 2.40
C ARG A 148 -0.71 1.74 2.70
N GLU A 149 0.03 2.15 1.68
CA GLU A 149 1.20 2.99 1.84
C GLU A 149 1.37 3.86 0.61
N GLY A 150 2.13 4.94 0.73
CA GLY A 150 2.52 5.75 -0.39
C GLY A 150 3.15 7.08 0.04
N LYS A 151 3.33 7.95 -0.93
CA LYS A 151 4.07 9.20 -0.81
C LYS A 151 3.35 10.36 -1.46
N ILE A 152 3.35 11.51 -0.80
CA ILE A 152 2.79 12.77 -1.28
C ILE A 152 3.95 13.73 -1.47
N ARG A 153 4.17 14.19 -2.69
CA ARG A 153 5.22 15.13 -3.05
C ARG A 153 4.60 16.37 -3.68
N TRP A 154 4.76 17.50 -3.01
CA TRP A 154 4.20 18.78 -3.44
C TRP A 154 5.33 19.76 -3.72
N GLU A 155 5.59 20.03 -4.99
CA GLU A 155 6.60 21.01 -5.42
C GLU A 155 5.98 22.41 -5.45
N TYR A 156 6.73 23.42 -5.00
CA TYR A 156 6.27 24.81 -4.93
C TYR A 156 4.86 24.95 -4.31
N PRO A 157 4.65 24.51 -3.05
CA PRO A 157 3.33 24.54 -2.42
C PRO A 157 2.64 25.91 -2.55
N ARG A 158 1.38 25.92 -3.00
CA ARG A 158 0.52 27.13 -3.07
C ARG A 158 -0.92 26.79 -2.70
N GLY A 159 -1.56 27.65 -1.92
CA GLY A 159 -2.93 27.42 -1.46
C GLY A 159 -3.00 26.28 -0.43
N ALA A 160 -3.89 25.31 -0.64
CA ALA A 160 -4.06 24.19 0.28
C ALA A 160 -4.43 22.89 -0.43
N LEU A 161 -4.00 21.77 0.16
CA LEU A 161 -4.25 20.41 -0.33
C LEU A 161 -4.99 19.60 0.74
N ARG A 162 -6.12 19.00 0.39
CA ARG A 162 -6.88 18.07 1.24
C ARG A 162 -6.66 16.64 0.74
N VAL A 163 -5.91 15.85 1.49
CA VAL A 163 -5.62 14.44 1.14
C VAL A 163 -6.49 13.51 1.98
N VAL A 164 -7.34 12.73 1.34
CA VAL A 164 -8.21 11.74 2.00
C VAL A 164 -7.57 10.36 1.87
N LEU A 165 -7.26 9.75 3.00
CA LEU A 165 -6.69 8.42 3.10
C LEU A 165 -7.75 7.38 3.47
N ARG A 166 -7.76 6.26 2.76
CA ARG A 166 -8.60 5.08 3.04
C ARG A 166 -7.89 3.79 2.62
N ILE A 167 -8.29 2.65 3.17
CA ILE A 167 -7.76 1.33 2.74
C ILE A 167 -8.77 0.66 1.80
N GLY A 168 -8.43 0.61 0.52
CA GLY A 168 -9.27 0.00 -0.51
C GLY A 168 -10.67 0.63 -0.55
N HIS A 169 -11.69 -0.23 -0.66
CA HIS A 169 -13.10 0.17 -0.70
C HIS A 169 -13.85 -0.07 0.61
N PHE A 170 -13.18 -0.61 1.62
CA PHE A 170 -13.82 -1.02 2.86
C PHE A 170 -13.77 0.12 3.88
N HIS A 171 -14.91 0.42 4.49
CA HIS A 171 -15.04 1.41 5.58
C HIS A 171 -14.54 0.85 6.92
N LYS A 172 -13.43 0.11 6.91
CA LYS A 172 -12.82 -0.44 8.12
C LYS A 172 -11.85 0.57 8.70
N ASP A 173 -11.95 0.78 10.01
CA ASP A 173 -10.99 1.61 10.74
C ASP A 173 -9.58 1.02 10.63
N PHE A 174 -8.61 1.91 10.58
CA PHE A 174 -7.19 1.61 10.42
C PHE A 174 -6.36 2.48 11.36
N GLN A 175 -5.17 2.00 11.68
CA GLN A 175 -4.11 2.81 12.26
C GLN A 175 -3.25 3.35 11.12
N GLY A 176 -3.05 4.66 11.10
CA GLY A 176 -2.20 5.33 10.11
C GLY A 176 -0.99 5.94 10.79
N CYS A 177 0.17 5.91 10.13
CA CYS A 177 1.36 6.58 10.58
C CYS A 177 1.93 7.45 9.44
N LEU A 178 2.43 8.62 9.81
CA LEU A 178 2.89 9.67 8.91
C LEU A 178 4.33 10.02 9.25
N LYS A 179 5.14 10.27 8.23
CA LYS A 179 6.50 10.80 8.39
C LYS A 179 6.76 11.85 7.31
N VAL A 180 6.98 13.08 7.76
CA VAL A 180 7.40 14.19 6.90
C VAL A 180 8.90 14.06 6.66
N SER A 181 9.34 14.24 5.41
CA SER A 181 10.76 14.20 5.06
C SER A 181 11.51 15.37 5.72
N ALA A 182 12.74 15.14 6.18
CA ALA A 182 13.56 16.16 6.83
C ALA A 182 13.85 17.36 5.92
N ASN A 183 13.84 17.16 4.60
CA ASN A 183 14.07 18.19 3.60
C ASN A 183 12.77 18.92 3.19
N SER A 184 11.66 18.68 3.90
CA SER A 184 10.38 19.31 3.57
C SER A 184 10.34 20.78 3.98
N SER A 185 9.81 21.63 3.11
CA SER A 185 9.62 23.07 3.36
C SER A 185 8.35 23.59 2.69
N GLY A 186 7.94 24.80 3.08
CA GLY A 186 6.88 25.55 2.40
C GLY A 186 5.44 25.10 2.71
N ALA A 187 5.22 24.14 3.61
CA ALA A 187 3.86 23.78 4.04
C ALA A 187 3.77 23.27 5.49
N SER A 188 2.57 23.39 6.05
CA SER A 188 2.15 22.82 7.34
C SER A 188 1.18 21.66 7.15
N LEU A 189 1.29 20.62 7.98
CA LEU A 189 0.42 19.44 7.94
C LEU A 189 -0.53 19.42 9.13
N TYR A 190 -1.80 19.18 8.85
CA TYR A 190 -2.84 19.01 9.85
C TYR A 190 -3.63 17.72 9.63
N LEU A 191 -4.05 17.11 10.74
CA LEU A 191 -4.92 15.94 10.78
C LEU A 191 -6.34 16.34 11.14
N GLU A 192 -7.32 15.81 10.42
CA GLU A 192 -8.74 15.94 10.75
C GLU A 192 -9.04 15.27 12.10
N GLY A 193 -9.59 16.06 13.03
CA GLY A 193 -10.14 15.59 14.29
C GLY A 193 -11.59 16.03 14.45
N HIS A 194 -12.21 15.69 15.59
CA HIS A 194 -13.59 16.06 15.86
C HIS A 194 -13.75 17.59 15.99
N LYS A 195 -14.33 18.22 14.95
CA LYS A 195 -14.58 19.67 14.84
C LYS A 195 -13.34 20.56 14.94
N LYS A 196 -12.14 20.01 14.80
CA LYS A 196 -10.87 20.76 14.82
C LYS A 196 -9.80 20.08 13.99
N LEU A 197 -8.81 20.86 13.58
CA LEU A 197 -7.60 20.37 12.90
C LEU A 197 -6.43 20.29 13.89
N HIS A 198 -5.74 19.15 13.92
CA HIS A 198 -4.58 18.93 14.76
C HIS A 198 -3.31 19.19 13.95
N LEU A 199 -2.55 20.23 14.31
CA LEU A 199 -1.25 20.50 13.69
C LEU A 199 -0.27 19.36 14.00
N LEU A 200 0.22 18.69 12.95
CA LEU A 200 1.21 17.62 13.08
C LEU A 200 2.62 18.09 12.71
N TYR A 201 2.74 19.06 11.78
CA TYR A 201 4.04 19.56 11.34
C TYR A 201 3.99 21.04 10.96
N ARG A 202 4.96 21.80 11.49
CA ARG A 202 5.29 23.19 11.09
C ARG A 202 6.76 23.44 11.40
N ASN A 203 7.50 23.98 10.43
CA ASN A 203 8.86 24.50 10.56
C ASN A 203 9.83 23.59 11.33
N ASN A 204 9.93 22.32 10.92
CA ASN A 204 10.93 21.36 11.43
C ASN A 204 10.96 21.18 12.97
N ASN A 205 9.86 21.44 13.67
CA ASN A 205 9.78 21.32 15.14
C ASN A 205 9.73 19.86 15.64
N SER A 206 9.89 18.86 14.77
CA SER A 206 9.81 17.46 15.14
C SER A 206 10.99 16.67 14.59
N VAL A 207 11.92 16.33 15.48
CA VAL A 207 13.03 15.39 15.28
C VAL A 207 12.48 14.05 14.77
N ASN A 208 12.46 13.81 13.45
CA ASN A 208 12.19 12.51 12.81
C ASN A 208 11.04 11.66 13.39
N SER A 209 10.08 12.26 14.10
CA SER A 209 9.09 11.54 14.88
C SER A 209 7.93 11.19 13.98
N GLN A 210 7.85 9.92 13.59
CA GLN A 210 6.67 9.34 12.99
C GLN A 210 5.45 9.64 13.88
N GLN A 211 4.41 10.25 13.31
CA GLN A 211 3.17 10.53 14.01
C GLN A 211 2.11 9.51 13.59
N CYS A 212 1.58 8.76 14.57
CA CYS A 212 0.51 7.82 14.31
C CYS A 212 -0.85 8.34 14.79
N PHE A 213 -1.90 7.88 14.13
CA PHE A 213 -3.30 8.21 14.41
C PHE A 213 -4.18 6.98 14.15
N ARG A 214 -5.44 7.06 14.59
CA ARG A 214 -6.46 6.06 14.35
C ARG A 214 -7.61 6.69 13.56
N SER A 215 -8.03 6.05 12.48
CA SER A 215 -9.19 6.52 11.72
C SER A 215 -10.51 6.14 12.42
N ILE A 216 -11.55 6.94 12.14
CA ILE A 216 -12.91 6.74 12.63
C ILE A 216 -13.82 6.76 11.40
N GLY A 217 -14.59 5.69 11.17
CA GLY A 217 -15.43 5.57 9.98
C GLY A 217 -14.65 5.21 8.71
N GLY A 218 -13.50 4.55 8.88
CA GLY A 218 -12.70 3.98 7.78
C GLY A 218 -12.06 4.97 6.80
N HIS A 219 -11.93 6.24 7.17
CA HIS A 219 -11.18 7.24 6.41
C HIS A 219 -10.63 8.35 7.32
N VAL A 220 -9.70 9.14 6.80
CA VAL A 220 -9.23 10.38 7.44
C VAL A 220 -8.87 11.41 6.37
N ALA A 221 -9.07 12.70 6.65
CA ALA A 221 -8.50 13.77 5.85
C ALA A 221 -7.25 14.38 6.51
N LEU A 222 -6.24 14.63 5.69
CA LEU A 222 -5.09 15.46 5.98
C LEU A 222 -5.26 16.79 5.25
N PHE A 223 -4.87 17.87 5.89
CA PHE A 223 -4.87 19.20 5.29
C PHE A 223 -3.44 19.71 5.27
N LEU A 224 -2.94 20.04 4.09
CA LEU A 224 -1.66 20.69 3.90
C LEU A 224 -1.91 22.13 3.50
N GLU A 225 -1.30 23.05 4.24
CA GLU A 225 -1.43 24.49 4.03
C GLU A 225 -0.07 25.03 3.57
N ALA A 226 -0.03 25.66 2.40
CA ALA A 226 1.18 26.29 1.91
C ALA A 226 1.51 27.55 2.74
N HIS A 227 2.79 27.77 3.00
CA HIS A 227 3.27 29.00 3.62
C HIS A 227 3.33 30.13 2.61
N ALA A 228 3.28 31.38 3.08
CA ALA A 228 3.55 32.52 2.21
C ALA A 228 4.99 32.40 1.67
N PRO A 229 5.20 32.54 0.35
CA PRO A 229 6.52 32.38 -0.25
C PRO A 229 7.46 33.44 0.33
N SER A 230 8.51 33.01 1.04
CA SER A 230 9.50 33.93 1.63
C SER A 230 10.43 34.52 0.57
N GLU A 231 10.72 33.75 -0.49
CA GLU A 231 11.55 34.17 -1.64
C GLU A 231 10.96 33.60 -2.94
N LEU A 232 10.84 34.41 -3.99
CA LEU A 232 10.19 34.01 -5.26
C LEU A 232 10.94 32.91 -6.03
N LEU A 233 12.24 32.76 -5.80
CA LEU A 233 13.11 31.82 -6.52
C LEU A 233 13.43 30.55 -5.72
N LYS A 234 13.02 30.49 -4.45
CA LYS A 234 13.31 29.33 -3.60
C LYS A 234 12.44 28.15 -4.02
N LYS A 235 13.08 27.03 -4.35
CA LYS A 235 12.38 25.76 -4.58
C LYS A 235 12.00 25.13 -3.24
N ASP A 236 10.78 25.42 -2.79
CA ASP A 236 10.19 24.69 -1.67
C ASP A 236 9.60 23.35 -2.14
N LEU A 237 9.82 22.31 -1.34
CA LEU A 237 9.38 20.95 -1.62
C LEU A 237 8.80 20.38 -0.33
N PHE A 238 7.53 19.98 -0.33
CA PHE A 238 6.94 19.27 0.79
C PHE A 238 6.80 17.79 0.46
N GLU A 239 7.28 16.92 1.35
CA GLU A 239 7.25 15.48 1.12
C GLU A 239 6.78 14.71 2.36
N LEU A 240 5.72 13.93 2.19
CA LEU A 240 5.06 13.17 3.25
C LEU A 240 4.91 11.71 2.84
N MET A 241 5.31 10.80 3.71
CA MET A 241 5.05 9.37 3.58
C MET A 241 3.93 8.94 4.53
N TYR A 242 3.09 8.01 4.09
CA TYR A 242 2.02 7.44 4.90
C TYR A 242 2.02 5.91 4.83
N ASP A 243 1.63 5.27 5.94
CA ASP A 243 1.42 3.82 6.04
C ASP A 243 0.18 3.56 6.89
N LEU A 244 -0.72 2.71 6.38
CA LEU A 244 -2.05 2.42 6.88
C LEU A 244 -2.22 0.91 7.10
N GLU A 245 -2.54 0.55 8.33
CA GLU A 245 -2.75 -0.83 8.75
C GLU A 245 -4.18 -1.00 9.25
N PRO A 246 -4.99 -1.90 8.67
CA PRO A 246 -6.32 -2.19 9.18
C PRO A 246 -6.25 -2.60 10.64
N ILE A 247 -7.18 -2.10 11.47
CA ILE A 247 -7.26 -2.50 12.87
C ILE A 247 -7.76 -3.95 12.89
N GLN A 248 -6.83 -4.88 13.04
CA GLN A 248 -7.17 -6.26 13.30
C GLN A 248 -7.27 -6.47 14.82
N PRO A 249 -8.17 -7.34 15.31
CA PRO A 249 -8.07 -7.81 16.69
C PRO A 249 -6.64 -8.35 16.90
N LYS A 250 -6.07 -8.09 18.09
CA LYS A 250 -4.67 -8.37 18.47
C LYS A 250 -4.28 -9.87 18.46
N SER A 251 -4.68 -10.65 17.46
CA SER A 251 -4.29 -12.07 17.29
C SER A 251 -2.95 -12.24 16.56
N PHE A 252 -2.31 -11.15 16.14
CA PHE A 252 -0.96 -11.15 15.61
C PHE A 252 -0.07 -10.37 16.57
N SER A 253 0.47 -11.04 17.58
CA SER A 253 1.60 -10.49 18.31
C SER A 253 2.71 -10.21 17.29
N GLU A 254 3.03 -8.94 17.04
CA GLU A 254 4.06 -8.47 16.08
C GLU A 254 5.41 -9.20 16.25
N CYS A 255 5.62 -9.76 17.44
CA CYS A 255 6.86 -10.43 17.83
C CYS A 255 6.86 -11.96 17.66
N ARG A 256 5.77 -12.60 17.22
CA ARG A 256 5.76 -14.06 17.03
C ARG A 256 6.53 -14.49 15.78
N PRO A 257 7.05 -15.72 15.74
CA PRO A 257 7.52 -16.32 14.51
C PRO A 257 6.40 -16.38 13.45
N CYS A 258 6.77 -16.16 12.19
CA CYS A 258 5.86 -16.23 11.06
C CYS A 258 5.49 -17.69 10.76
N THR A 259 4.23 -17.93 10.41
CA THR A 259 3.73 -19.24 9.97
C THR A 259 4.16 -19.54 8.53
N ASP A 260 4.10 -20.81 8.10
CA ASP A 260 4.41 -21.22 6.72
C ASP A 260 3.72 -20.32 5.67
N ARG A 261 2.42 -20.04 5.87
CA ARG A 261 1.64 -19.18 4.97
C ARG A 261 2.14 -17.73 4.97
N GLU A 262 2.49 -17.20 6.14
CA GLU A 262 3.04 -15.85 6.27
C GLU A 262 4.43 -15.73 5.66
N LEU A 263 5.26 -16.79 5.73
CA LEU A 263 6.57 -16.82 5.10
C LEU A 263 6.45 -16.75 3.57
N ILE A 264 5.56 -17.56 2.98
CA ILE A 264 5.30 -17.53 1.53
C ILE A 264 4.79 -16.15 1.11
N TYR A 265 3.81 -15.61 1.83
CA TYR A 265 3.26 -14.28 1.57
C TYR A 265 4.31 -13.16 1.73
N ALA A 266 5.16 -13.24 2.76
CA ALA A 266 6.22 -12.29 2.99
C ALA A 266 7.27 -12.32 1.86
N PHE A 267 7.68 -13.50 1.41
CA PHE A 267 8.57 -13.63 0.25
C PHE A 267 7.98 -12.94 -0.99
N CYS A 268 6.70 -13.16 -1.30
CA CYS A 268 6.08 -12.59 -2.48
C CYS A 268 5.95 -11.06 -2.41
N THR A 269 5.61 -10.51 -1.24
CA THR A 269 5.21 -9.10 -1.06
C THR A 269 6.27 -8.21 -0.42
N SER A 270 7.46 -8.73 -0.14
CA SER A 270 8.57 -7.96 0.42
C SER A 270 9.27 -7.12 -0.62
N ASP A 271 9.70 -5.92 -0.22
CA ASP A 271 10.52 -5.05 -1.06
C ASP A 271 11.96 -5.55 -1.14
N PHE A 272 12.45 -6.17 -0.05
CA PHE A 272 13.75 -6.80 -0.03
C PHE A 272 13.69 -8.21 0.56
N VAL A 273 14.46 -9.09 -0.07
CA VAL A 273 14.65 -10.48 0.31
C VAL A 273 16.12 -10.81 0.16
N ALA A 274 16.78 -11.17 1.26
CA ALA A 274 18.21 -11.46 1.27
C ALA A 274 18.53 -12.65 2.15
N ARG A 275 19.49 -13.47 1.71
CA ARG A 275 20.06 -14.56 2.49
C ARG A 275 21.38 -14.11 3.10
N GLY A 276 21.60 -14.44 4.37
CA GLY A 276 22.83 -14.03 5.05
C GLY A 276 22.83 -14.32 6.54
N SER A 277 23.69 -13.61 7.28
CA SER A 277 23.84 -13.74 8.73
C SER A 277 23.76 -12.37 9.41
N ILE A 278 23.37 -12.40 10.69
CA ILE A 278 23.35 -11.20 11.53
C ILE A 278 24.79 -10.92 11.97
N PHE A 279 25.34 -9.78 11.55
CA PHE A 279 26.67 -9.34 11.93
C PHE A 279 26.68 -8.68 13.31
N SER A 280 25.75 -7.76 13.54
CA SER A 280 25.61 -7.06 14.81
C SER A 280 24.15 -6.67 15.09
N LEU A 281 23.87 -6.45 16.36
CA LEU A 281 22.58 -6.01 16.86
C LEU A 281 22.81 -4.81 17.79
N HIS A 282 22.11 -3.72 17.53
CA HIS A 282 22.13 -2.52 18.36
C HIS A 282 20.70 -2.16 18.79
N GLN A 283 20.47 -1.97 20.08
CA GLN A 283 19.17 -1.52 20.59
C GLN A 283 19.22 -0.01 20.76
N ASN A 284 18.33 0.68 20.05
CA ASN A 284 18.22 2.12 20.06
C ASN A 284 17.00 2.51 20.91
N GLU A 285 17.25 2.81 22.19
CA GLU A 285 16.20 3.13 23.17
C GLU A 285 15.46 4.42 22.84
N HIS A 286 16.13 5.37 22.18
CA HIS A 286 15.54 6.65 21.79
C HIS A 286 14.42 6.46 20.76
N PHE A 287 14.59 5.55 19.81
CA PHE A 287 13.59 5.25 18.79
C PHE A 287 12.76 4.00 19.08
N GLN A 288 12.96 3.35 20.23
CA GLN A 288 12.30 2.09 20.62
C GLN A 288 12.44 0.99 19.55
N ARG A 289 13.62 0.91 18.92
CA ARG A 289 13.92 0.04 17.78
C ARG A 289 15.18 -0.78 18.02
N THR A 290 15.20 -1.97 17.45
CA THR A 290 16.41 -2.80 17.34
C THR A 290 16.91 -2.72 15.90
N GLU A 291 18.15 -2.30 15.74
CA GLU A 291 18.88 -2.23 14.49
C GLU A 291 19.68 -3.53 14.31
N LEU A 292 19.49 -4.18 13.18
CA LEU A 292 20.16 -5.42 12.82
C LEU A 292 21.04 -5.14 11.61
N THR A 293 22.35 -5.28 11.78
CA THR A 293 23.27 -5.24 10.65
C THR A 293 23.37 -6.64 10.06
N ILE A 294 22.93 -6.80 8.83
CA ILE A 294 22.94 -8.06 8.10
C ILE A 294 24.12 -8.05 7.13
N THR A 295 24.87 -9.15 7.11
CA THR A 295 25.79 -9.44 6.02
C THR A 295 25.12 -10.43 5.09
N ALA A 296 24.73 -9.96 3.91
CA ALA A 296 24.06 -10.76 2.90
C ALA A 296 25.10 -11.53 2.07
N SER A 297 24.92 -12.84 2.00
CA SER A 297 25.65 -13.72 1.08
C SER A 297 25.02 -13.71 -0.32
N GLU A 298 23.73 -13.43 -0.40
CA GLU A 298 22.95 -13.44 -1.64
C GLU A 298 21.75 -12.49 -1.48
N ILE A 299 21.54 -11.62 -2.48
CA ILE A 299 20.39 -10.71 -2.53
C ILE A 299 19.45 -11.24 -3.61
N ILE A 300 18.25 -11.67 -3.17
CA ILE A 300 17.20 -12.20 -4.06
C ILE A 300 16.36 -11.04 -4.60
N ARG A 301 16.05 -10.07 -3.74
CA ARG A 301 15.31 -8.84 -4.09
C ARG A 301 15.78 -7.69 -3.23
N ASP A 302 15.85 -6.50 -3.81
CA ASP A 302 16.12 -5.26 -3.07
C ASP A 302 15.54 -4.07 -3.87
N SER A 303 14.26 -3.77 -3.74
CA SER A 303 13.65 -2.65 -4.47
C SER A 303 14.29 -1.32 -4.09
N VAL A 304 14.17 -0.29 -4.94
CA VAL A 304 14.68 1.06 -4.62
C VAL A 304 13.75 1.73 -3.60
N PRO A 305 14.28 2.39 -2.55
CA PRO A 305 15.71 2.56 -2.22
C PRO A 305 16.37 1.26 -1.73
N ARG A 306 17.64 1.02 -2.11
CA ARG A 306 18.33 -0.23 -1.78
C ARG A 306 18.68 -0.29 -0.29
N VAL A 307 18.43 -1.43 0.36
CA VAL A 307 18.84 -1.69 1.74
C VAL A 307 20.29 -2.15 1.81
N PHE A 308 20.71 -2.95 0.82
CA PHE A 308 22.03 -3.57 0.84
C PHE A 308 22.99 -2.82 -0.07
N SER A 309 24.14 -2.44 0.48
CA SER A 309 25.23 -1.81 -0.26
C SER A 309 26.48 -2.66 -0.20
N GLU A 310 27.29 -2.54 -1.24
CA GLU A 310 28.56 -3.24 -1.35
C GLU A 310 29.56 -2.67 -0.33
N GLY A 311 30.19 -3.53 0.46
CA GLY A 311 31.19 -3.12 1.44
C GLY A 311 32.27 -4.17 1.64
N LEU A 312 33.37 -3.75 2.26
CA LEU A 312 34.43 -4.68 2.64
C LEU A 312 34.05 -5.45 3.92
N SER A 313 34.17 -6.78 3.87
CA SER A 313 34.02 -7.63 5.05
C SER A 313 35.22 -7.43 6.00
N PRO A 314 35.01 -7.16 7.30
CA PRO A 314 36.09 -6.96 8.25
C PRO A 314 36.93 -8.22 8.49
N LEU A 315 36.34 -9.40 8.26
CA LEU A 315 36.99 -10.68 8.53
C LEU A 315 37.92 -11.13 7.40
N ASN A 316 37.54 -10.93 6.13
CA ASN A 316 38.19 -11.61 5.00
C ASN A 316 38.57 -10.70 3.83
N LYS A 317 38.42 -9.37 3.93
CA LYS A 317 38.65 -8.39 2.83
C LYS A 317 37.93 -8.72 1.51
N LYS A 318 36.95 -9.63 1.54
CA LYS A 318 36.05 -9.92 0.42
C LYS A 318 34.94 -8.89 0.38
N ILE A 319 34.45 -8.64 -0.83
CA ILE A 319 33.20 -7.93 -1.08
C ILE A 319 32.08 -8.67 -0.37
N ALA A 320 31.34 -7.96 0.47
CA ALA A 320 30.15 -8.47 1.13
C ALA A 320 29.07 -7.38 1.13
N TRP A 321 27.84 -7.80 0.91
CA TRP A 321 26.69 -6.90 0.95
C TRP A 321 26.28 -6.67 2.40
N LYS A 322 26.19 -5.40 2.81
CA LYS A 322 25.76 -5.03 4.16
C LYS A 322 24.50 -4.19 4.08
N GLY A 323 23.55 -4.47 4.96
CA GLY A 323 22.32 -3.71 5.10
C GLY A 323 21.93 -3.60 6.56
N VAL A 324 21.29 -2.48 6.93
CA VAL A 324 20.74 -2.26 8.27
C VAL A 324 19.23 -2.35 8.16
N VAL A 325 18.61 -3.16 9.01
CA VAL A 325 17.15 -3.31 9.09
C VAL A 325 16.67 -3.11 10.51
N HIS A 326 15.40 -2.72 10.67
CA HIS A 326 14.83 -2.38 11.97
C HIS A 326 13.71 -3.34 12.37
N ARG A 327 13.61 -3.58 13.68
CA ARG A 327 12.50 -4.30 14.32
C ARG A 327 12.08 -3.58 15.60
N PRO A 328 10.82 -3.64 16.04
CA PRO A 328 10.43 -3.05 17.32
C PRO A 328 11.23 -3.63 18.50
N GLN A 329 11.68 -2.77 19.41
CA GLN A 329 12.51 -3.18 20.55
C GLN A 329 11.78 -4.12 21.51
N HIS A 330 10.47 -3.92 21.71
CA HIS A 330 9.64 -4.76 22.59
C HIS A 330 9.57 -6.23 22.15
N CYS A 331 10.00 -6.57 20.93
CA CYS A 331 10.11 -7.96 20.48
C CYS A 331 11.32 -8.72 21.04
N GLY A 332 12.23 -8.05 21.76
CA GLY A 332 13.33 -8.71 22.45
C GLY A 332 14.23 -9.51 21.52
N THR A 333 14.53 -8.96 20.33
CA THR A 333 15.33 -9.66 19.30
C THR A 333 16.69 -10.04 19.86
N LYS A 334 17.06 -11.31 19.70
CA LYS A 334 18.34 -11.87 20.13
C LYS A 334 19.20 -12.19 18.92
N THR A 335 20.52 -12.09 19.08
CA THR A 335 21.46 -12.56 18.07
C THR A 335 21.38 -14.08 17.98
N GLY A 336 21.08 -14.59 16.79
CA GLY A 336 21.13 -16.01 16.47
C GLY A 336 22.32 -16.28 15.57
N SER A 337 23.12 -17.31 15.88
CA SER A 337 24.13 -17.80 14.96
C SER A 337 23.49 -18.56 13.80
N GLY A 338 24.18 -18.59 12.67
CA GLY A 338 23.77 -19.31 11.47
C GLY A 338 23.24 -18.40 10.37
N GLU A 339 22.63 -19.06 9.38
CA GLU A 339 22.18 -18.43 8.15
C GLU A 339 20.66 -18.32 8.11
N PHE A 340 20.18 -17.15 7.71
CA PHE A 340 18.78 -16.77 7.69
C PHE A 340 18.41 -16.25 6.30
N ILE A 341 17.12 -16.28 6.00
CA ILE A 341 16.55 -15.50 4.92
C ILE A 341 15.71 -14.38 5.54
N PHE A 342 15.98 -13.14 5.15
CA PHE A 342 15.38 -11.95 5.70
C PHE A 342 14.34 -11.42 4.72
N PHE A 343 13.12 -11.21 5.22
CA PHE A 343 12.00 -10.62 4.49
C PHE A 343 11.64 -9.30 5.12
N GLY A 344 11.65 -8.21 4.35
CA GLY A 344 11.25 -6.91 4.88
C GLY A 344 10.64 -5.99 3.83
N ARG A 345 10.27 -4.80 4.29
CA ARG A 345 9.66 -3.75 3.46
C ARG A 345 10.19 -2.40 3.86
N TRP A 346 10.09 -1.43 2.97
CA TRP A 346 10.22 -0.03 3.34
C TRP A 346 8.94 0.41 4.03
N ARG A 347 9.07 1.08 5.18
CA ARG A 347 7.96 1.69 5.89
C ARG A 347 8.41 3.08 6.31
N LEU A 348 7.79 4.12 5.76
CA LEU A 348 8.11 5.51 6.10
C LEU A 348 9.61 5.80 5.99
N GLY A 349 10.26 5.31 4.92
CA GLY A 349 11.69 5.52 4.68
C GLY A 349 12.63 4.75 5.59
N ASP A 350 12.13 3.81 6.39
CA ASP A 350 12.95 2.90 7.20
C ASP A 350 12.77 1.44 6.71
N PRO A 351 13.84 0.65 6.58
CA PRO A 351 13.73 -0.77 6.19
C PRO A 351 13.32 -1.63 7.38
N ILE A 352 12.07 -2.07 7.41
CA ILE A 352 11.49 -2.85 8.51
C ILE A 352 11.51 -4.34 8.18
N LEU A 353 12.07 -5.12 9.10
CA LEU A 353 12.08 -6.58 9.03
C LEU A 353 10.69 -7.14 9.39
N ARG A 354 10.09 -7.93 8.50
CA ARG A 354 8.82 -8.64 8.76
C ARG A 354 9.07 -10.02 9.37
N CYS A 355 9.88 -10.83 8.69
CA CYS A 355 10.12 -12.24 9.04
C CYS A 355 11.59 -12.60 8.75
N ALA A 356 12.18 -13.47 9.58
CA ALA A 356 13.54 -13.96 9.38
C ALA A 356 13.71 -15.42 9.85
N PRO A 357 13.14 -16.41 9.12
CA PRO A 357 13.34 -17.82 9.47
C PRO A 357 14.77 -18.26 9.18
N ARG A 358 15.17 -19.40 9.76
CA ARG A 358 16.44 -20.03 9.39
C ARG A 358 16.38 -20.51 7.94
N TRP A 359 17.51 -20.46 7.23
CA TRP A 359 17.59 -20.92 5.85
C TRP A 359 17.14 -22.38 5.68
N THR A 360 17.44 -23.24 6.67
CA THR A 360 17.01 -24.65 6.68
C THR A 360 15.50 -24.82 6.80
N GLU A 361 14.82 -23.95 7.53
CA GLU A 361 13.35 -23.95 7.69
C GLU A 361 12.67 -23.45 6.42
N TRP A 362 13.16 -22.34 5.85
CA TRP A 362 12.64 -21.80 4.59
C TRP A 362 12.67 -22.83 3.46
N LYS A 363 13.77 -23.58 3.32
CA LYS A 363 13.88 -24.65 2.32
C LYS A 363 12.77 -25.71 2.43
N LYS A 364 12.33 -26.03 3.66
CA LYS A 364 11.23 -26.99 3.88
C LYS A 364 9.89 -26.38 3.45
N VAL A 365 9.63 -25.13 3.86
CA VAL A 365 8.40 -24.39 3.51
C VAL A 365 8.30 -24.22 2.00
N ARG A 366 9.38 -23.77 1.35
CA ARG A 366 9.46 -23.59 -0.11
C ARG A 366 9.11 -24.88 -0.86
N ARG A 367 9.77 -26.00 -0.53
CA ARG A 367 9.50 -27.30 -1.17
C ARG A 367 8.05 -27.73 -1.03
N LYS A 368 7.48 -27.57 0.17
CA LYS A 368 6.07 -27.90 0.46
C LYS A 368 5.12 -27.01 -0.35
N ALA A 369 5.42 -25.72 -0.46
CA ALA A 369 4.61 -24.75 -1.19
C ALA A 369 4.65 -25.02 -2.71
N THR A 370 5.85 -25.24 -3.27
CA THR A 370 6.02 -25.57 -4.70
C THR A 370 5.27 -26.86 -5.07
N PHE A 371 5.23 -27.85 -4.18
CA PHE A 371 4.48 -29.09 -4.43
C PHE A 371 2.96 -28.90 -4.40
N SER A 372 2.46 -27.90 -3.67
CA SER A 372 1.02 -27.67 -3.51
C SER A 372 0.36 -26.78 -4.59
N GLU A 373 1.13 -26.28 -5.57
CA GLU A 373 0.69 -25.40 -6.69
C GLU A 373 -0.14 -24.16 -6.31
N ASN A 374 -0.17 -23.78 -5.04
CA ASN A 374 -1.05 -22.72 -4.53
C ASN A 374 -0.28 -21.46 -4.13
N VAL A 375 0.60 -20.98 -5.00
CA VAL A 375 1.45 -19.81 -4.74
C VAL A 375 1.43 -18.86 -5.94
N ASP A 376 1.03 -17.61 -5.69
CA ASP A 376 0.92 -16.54 -6.70
C ASP A 376 2.28 -15.92 -7.10
N CYS A 377 3.40 -16.50 -6.68
CA CYS A 377 4.74 -16.00 -7.00
C CYS A 377 5.79 -17.12 -7.08
N VAL A 378 6.86 -16.88 -7.85
CA VAL A 378 7.98 -17.83 -8.00
C VAL A 378 8.87 -17.76 -6.77
N LEU A 379 9.01 -18.88 -6.06
CA LEU A 379 9.88 -18.99 -4.89
C LEU A 379 11.27 -19.50 -5.32
N GLU A 380 12.23 -18.59 -5.47
CA GLU A 380 13.64 -18.89 -5.83
C GLU A 380 14.40 -19.66 -4.74
#